data_AF-A0A852X0F2-F1
#
_entry.id   AF-A0A852X0F2-F1
#
_cell.length_a   1.000
_cell.length_b   1.000
_cell.length_c   1.000
_cell.angle_alpha   90.00
_cell.angle_beta   90.00
_cell.angle_gamma   90.00
#
_symmetry.space_group_name_H-M   'P 1'
#
loop_
_entity.id
_entity.type
_entity.pdbx_description
1 polymer ?
#
loop_
_entity_poly.entity_id
_entity_poly.type
_entity_poly.pdbx_seq_one_letter_code
_entity_poly.pdbx_strand_id
1 'polypeptide(L)'
;MSAETALAIPSVLLVLALCLAALQLGVDRVRCVDAARVVAREAARGETASRALADGARAAPDGARISTARQGRDVVATVRVPAPAAATWITAGTTCRAVARMEVGGDG
;
A
#
# COMPACT_ATOMS: atom_id res chain seq x y z
N MET A 1 -13.50 19.03 -42.55
CA MET A 1 -12.62 18.41 -41.55
C MET A 1 -13.47 17.46 -40.73
N SER A 2 -13.14 16.17 -40.69
CA SER A 2 -14.01 15.13 -40.12
C SER A 2 -14.02 15.20 -38.59
N ALA A 3 -15.21 15.21 -37.99
CA ALA A 3 -15.39 15.23 -36.53
C ALA A 3 -14.81 13.97 -35.85
N GLU A 4 -14.63 12.89 -36.60
CA GLU A 4 -14.14 11.59 -36.11
C GLU A 4 -12.68 11.66 -35.64
N THR A 5 -11.80 12.33 -36.40
CA THR A 5 -10.39 12.49 -36.01
C THR A 5 -10.21 13.51 -34.88
N ALA A 6 -11.13 14.47 -34.75
CA ALA A 6 -11.14 15.41 -33.64
C ALA A 6 -11.40 14.73 -32.28
N LEU A 7 -12.17 13.63 -32.27
CA LEU A 7 -12.46 12.84 -31.07
C LEU A 7 -11.51 11.66 -30.86
N ALA A 8 -10.82 11.19 -31.91
CA ALA A 8 -9.85 10.10 -31.82
C ALA A 8 -8.67 10.42 -30.88
N ILE A 9 -8.07 11.61 -30.99
CA ILE A 9 -6.94 12.01 -30.15
C ILE A 9 -7.33 12.09 -28.65
N PRO A 10 -8.38 12.85 -28.23
CA PRO A 10 -8.73 12.94 -26.82
C PRO A 10 -9.18 11.60 -26.23
N SER A 11 -9.85 10.75 -27.01
CA SER A 11 -10.24 9.41 -26.53
C SER A 11 -9.04 8.50 -26.28
N VAL A 12 -8.05 8.49 -27.18
CA VAL A 12 -6.81 7.71 -26.98
C VAL A 12 -6.04 8.22 -25.75
N LEU A 13 -5.92 9.54 -25.58
CA LEU A 13 -5.28 10.12 -24.40
C LEU A 13 -6.02 9.78 -23.10
N LEU A 14 -7.35 9.79 -23.12
CA LEU A 14 -8.17 9.40 -21.97
C LEU A 14 -7.95 7.92 -21.60
N VAL A 15 -7.99 7.02 -22.59
CA VAL A 15 -7.74 5.58 -22.38
C VAL A 15 -6.32 5.35 -21.86
N LEU A 16 -5.32 6.02 -22.44
CA LEU A 16 -3.94 5.93 -21.96
C LEU A 16 -3.81 6.41 -20.51
N ALA A 17 -4.41 7.54 -20.17
CA ALA A 17 -4.40 8.06 -18.80
C ALA A 17 -5.08 7.08 -17.83
N LEU A 18 -6.19 6.46 -18.22
CA LEU A 18 -6.86 5.42 -17.43
C LEU A 18 -5.98 4.19 -17.25
N CYS A 19 -5.31 3.71 -18.31
CA CYS A 19 -4.36 2.60 -18.22
C CYS A 19 -3.20 2.90 -17.27
N LEU A 20 -2.59 4.08 -17.38
CA LEU A 20 -1.51 4.50 -16.49
C LEU A 20 -1.99 4.61 -15.03
N ALA A 21 -3.18 5.16 -14.80
CA ALA A 21 -3.77 5.22 -13.47
C ALA A 21 -4.01 3.82 -12.88
N ALA A 22 -4.55 2.90 -13.69
CA ALA A 22 -4.75 1.51 -13.27
C ALA A 22 -3.42 0.80 -12.95
N LEU A 23 -2.38 1.02 -13.74
CA LEU A 23 -1.04 0.48 -13.48
C LEU A 23 -0.46 1.01 -12.16
N GLN A 24 -0.57 2.32 -11.91
CA GLN A 24 -0.08 2.92 -10.67
C GLN A 24 -0.83 2.36 -9.45
N LEU A 25 -2.16 2.27 -9.52
CA LEU A 25 -2.96 1.64 -8.46
C LEU A 25 -2.56 0.18 -8.22
N GLY A 26 -2.23 -0.55 -9.28
CA GLY A 26 -1.70 -1.91 -9.20
C GLY A 26 -0.36 -1.98 -8.46
N VAL A 27 0.59 -1.12 -8.83
CA VAL A 27 1.92 -1.04 -8.20
C VAL A 27 1.80 -0.65 -6.72
N ASP A 28 1.00 0.36 -6.40
CA ASP A 28 0.75 0.80 -5.03
C ASP A 28 0.15 -0.32 -4.19
N ARG A 29 -0.75 -1.12 -4.77
CA ARG A 29 -1.33 -2.27 -4.08
C ARG A 29 -0.29 -3.33 -3.75
N VAL A 30 0.59 -3.65 -4.70
CA VAL A 30 1.69 -4.62 -4.48
C VAL A 30 2.63 -4.11 -3.41
N ARG A 31 3.11 -2.86 -3.51
CA ARG A 31 4.00 -2.23 -2.52
C ARG A 31 3.39 -2.18 -1.13
N CYS A 32 2.10 -1.88 -1.04
CA CYS A 32 1.35 -1.83 0.21
C CYS A 32 1.23 -3.21 0.88
N VAL A 33 1.04 -4.29 0.10
CA VAL A 33 1.05 -5.67 0.60
C VAL A 33 2.46 -6.11 1.01
N ASP A 34 3.47 -5.77 0.23
CA ASP A 34 4.87 -6.11 0.53
C ASP A 34 5.36 -5.40 1.79
N ALA A 35 5.07 -4.11 1.95
CA ALA A 35 5.37 -3.38 3.18
C ALA A 35 4.69 -4.02 4.40
N ALA A 36 3.40 -4.38 4.29
CA ALA A 36 2.69 -5.04 5.37
C ALA A 36 3.31 -6.41 5.72
N ARG A 37 3.76 -7.18 4.72
CA ARG A 37 4.46 -8.46 4.90
C ARG A 37 5.83 -8.29 5.57
N VAL A 38 6.63 -7.29 5.16
CA VAL A 38 7.95 -7.01 5.77
C VAL A 38 7.79 -6.66 7.24
N VAL A 39 6.88 -5.73 7.56
CA VAL A 39 6.62 -5.31 8.94
C VAL A 39 6.13 -6.48 9.80
N ALA A 40 5.23 -7.31 9.26
CA ALA A 40 4.72 -8.47 9.98
C ALA A 40 5.84 -9.51 10.27
N ARG A 41 6.74 -9.74 9.31
CA ARG A 41 7.90 -10.65 9.49
C ARG A 41 8.90 -10.14 10.52
N GLU A 42 9.26 -8.85 10.47
CA GLU A 42 10.17 -8.26 11.46
C GLU A 42 9.54 -8.23 12.85
N ALA A 43 8.26 -7.89 12.94
CA ALA A 43 7.56 -7.93 14.22
C ALA A 43 7.52 -9.34 14.81
N ALA A 44 7.27 -10.37 13.98
CA ALA A 44 7.27 -11.78 14.41
C ALA A 44 8.62 -12.24 14.99
N ARG A 45 9.74 -11.63 14.58
CA ARG A 45 11.08 -11.90 15.10
C ARG A 45 11.37 -11.26 16.45
N GLY A 46 10.44 -10.45 16.98
CA GLY A 46 10.64 -9.71 18.22
C GLY A 46 11.50 -8.46 18.05
N GLU A 47 11.72 -8.00 16.82
CA GLU A 47 12.40 -6.75 16.56
C GLU A 47 11.58 -5.56 17.08
N THR A 48 12.27 -4.48 17.48
CA THR A 48 11.66 -3.26 17.97
C THR A 48 10.68 -2.67 16.96
N ALA A 49 9.53 -2.20 17.44
CA ALA A 49 8.49 -1.64 16.57
C ALA A 49 9.01 -0.49 15.68
N SER A 50 9.92 0.33 16.21
CA SER A 50 10.57 1.42 15.47
C SER A 50 11.37 0.94 14.26
N ARG A 51 12.11 -0.17 14.38
CA ARG A 51 12.93 -0.71 13.30
C ARG A 51 12.08 -1.43 12.25
N ALA A 52 11.10 -2.21 12.69
CA ALA A 52 10.12 -2.83 11.79
C ALA A 52 9.35 -1.77 10.97
N LEU A 53 8.99 -0.64 11.59
CA LEU A 53 8.37 0.50 10.89
C LEU A 53 9.32 1.16 9.90
N ALA A 54 10.59 1.34 10.25
CA ALA A 54 11.59 1.94 9.36
C ALA A 54 11.84 1.08 8.11
N ASP A 55 11.91 -0.24 8.27
CA ASP A 55 12.10 -1.17 7.14
C ASP A 55 10.83 -1.27 6.29
N GLY A 56 9.65 -1.28 6.92
CA GLY A 56 8.37 -1.19 6.22
C GLY A 56 8.21 0.10 5.42
N ALA A 57 8.68 1.23 5.94
CA ALA A 57 8.60 2.52 5.27
C ALA A 57 9.41 2.57 3.96
N ARG A 58 10.52 1.81 3.84
CA ARG A 58 11.29 1.71 2.59
C ARG A 58 10.54 0.97 1.48
N ALA A 59 9.67 0.05 1.85
CA ALA A 59 8.86 -0.73 0.91
C ALA A 59 7.49 -0.08 0.63
N ALA A 60 7.04 0.82 1.50
CA ALA A 60 5.73 1.46 1.37
C ALA A 60 5.73 2.56 0.29
N PRO A 61 4.58 2.79 -0.37
CA PRO A 61 4.42 3.91 -1.28
C PRO A 61 4.41 5.25 -0.54
N ASP A 62 4.68 6.34 -1.26
CA ASP A 62 4.82 7.69 -0.68
C ASP A 62 3.56 8.12 0.08
N GLY A 63 3.75 8.74 1.25
CA GLY A 63 2.64 9.20 2.10
C GLY A 63 1.89 8.08 2.82
N ALA A 64 2.33 6.82 2.74
CA ALA A 64 1.74 5.73 3.49
C ALA A 64 1.97 5.87 5.01
N ARG A 65 0.92 5.58 5.79
CA ARG A 65 1.00 5.43 7.26
C ARG A 65 1.04 3.97 7.64
N ILE A 66 2.03 3.58 8.43
CA ILE A 66 2.20 2.22 8.91
C ILE A 66 1.92 2.20 10.42
N SER A 67 1.13 1.23 10.86
CA SER A 67 0.83 0.99 12.27
C SER A 67 0.89 -0.51 12.56
N THR A 68 1.42 -0.88 13.72
CA THR A 68 1.48 -2.26 14.19
C THR A 68 0.69 -2.41 15.48
N ALA A 69 -0.15 -3.43 15.57
CA ALA A 69 -0.89 -3.76 16.78
C ALA A 69 -0.64 -5.23 17.15
N ARG A 70 -0.30 -5.48 18.42
CA ARG A 70 -0.16 -6.84 18.96
C ARG A 70 -1.52 -7.32 19.45
N GLN A 71 -1.96 -8.49 18.98
CA GLN A 71 -3.18 -9.16 19.41
C GLN A 71 -2.82 -10.56 19.90
N GLY A 72 -2.60 -10.69 21.21
CA GLY A 72 -2.17 -11.95 21.82
C GLY A 72 -0.83 -12.44 21.25
N ARG A 73 -0.88 -13.54 20.50
CA ARG A 73 0.30 -14.16 19.85
C ARG A 73 0.52 -13.69 18.41
N ASP A 74 -0.36 -12.85 17.89
CA ASP A 74 -0.26 -12.33 16.52
C ASP A 74 0.13 -10.84 16.54
N VAL A 75 0.88 -10.41 15.55
CA VAL A 75 1.11 -9.00 15.24
C VAL A 75 0.44 -8.66 13.92
N VAL A 76 -0.38 -7.62 13.97
CA VAL A 76 -1.10 -7.08 12.83
C VAL A 76 -0.37 -5.82 12.36
N ALA A 77 0.21 -5.89 11.16
CA ALA A 77 0.74 -4.73 10.46
C ALA A 77 -0.36 -4.15 9.55
N THR A 78 -0.67 -2.87 9.73
CA THR A 78 -1.63 -2.13 8.91
C THR A 78 -0.91 -1.01 8.19
N VAL A 79 -1.00 -1.02 6.86
CA VAL A 79 -0.45 0.02 5.98
C VAL A 79 -1.60 0.73 5.31
N ARG A 80 -1.70 2.05 5.49
CA ARG A 80 -2.72 2.89 4.87
C ARG A 80 -2.06 3.84 3.89
N VAL A 81 -2.47 3.77 2.63
CA VAL A 81 -2.02 4.64 1.55
C VAL A 81 -3.16 5.59 1.22
N PRO A 82 -3.00 6.91 1.39
CA PRO A 82 -4.02 7.88 0.99
C PRO A 82 -4.22 7.85 -0.52
N ALA A 83 -5.44 8.17 -0.99
CA ALA A 83 -5.66 8.37 -2.42
C ALA A 83 -4.84 9.58 -2.91
N PRO A 84 -4.30 9.53 -4.14
CA PRO A 84 -3.68 10.70 -4.74
C PRO A 84 -4.69 11.85 -4.81
N ALA A 85 -4.23 13.09 -4.64
CA ALA A 85 -5.09 14.28 -4.52
C ALA A 85 -6.07 14.42 -5.70
N ALA A 86 -5.63 14.07 -6.90
CA ALA A 86 -6.44 14.09 -8.12
C ALA A 86 -7.54 13.02 -8.15
N ALA A 87 -7.53 12.02 -7.26
CA ALA A 87 -8.50 10.94 -7.19
C ALA A 87 -9.28 10.91 -5.86
N THR A 88 -9.04 11.86 -4.94
CA THR A 88 -9.70 11.86 -3.62
C THR A 88 -11.21 12.05 -3.69
N TRP A 89 -11.71 12.64 -4.78
CA TRP A 89 -13.15 12.75 -5.08
C TRP A 89 -13.76 11.46 -5.63
N ILE A 90 -12.93 10.49 -6.05
CA ILE A 90 -13.36 9.18 -6.59
C ILE A 90 -13.18 8.08 -5.55
N THR A 91 -12.09 8.11 -4.78
CA THR A 91 -11.70 7.03 -3.86
C THR A 91 -11.07 7.56 -2.58
N ALA A 92 -11.34 6.89 -1.46
CA ALA A 92 -10.82 7.24 -0.13
C ALA A 92 -9.38 6.72 0.15
N GLY A 93 -8.73 6.08 -0.83
CA GLY A 93 -7.40 5.49 -0.70
C GLY A 93 -7.40 3.99 -0.46
N THR A 94 -6.22 3.41 -0.32
CA THR A 94 -6.04 1.96 -0.20
C THR A 94 -5.53 1.62 1.19
N THR A 95 -6.22 0.70 1.87
CA THR A 95 -5.70 0.11 3.12
C THR A 95 -5.31 -1.34 2.86
N CYS A 96 -4.11 -1.73 3.30
CA CYS A 96 -3.64 -3.12 3.30
C CYS A 96 -3.34 -3.53 4.73
N ARG A 97 -3.67 -4.77 5.05
CA ARG A 97 -3.41 -5.36 6.36
C ARG A 97 -2.73 -6.71 6.17
N ALA A 98 -1.66 -6.96 6.91
CA ALA A 98 -1.00 -8.25 7.01
C ALA A 98 -0.92 -8.65 8.48
N VAL A 99 -1.04 -9.96 8.72
CA VAL A 99 -0.95 -10.54 10.07
C VAL A 99 0.18 -11.55 10.05
N ALA A 100 1.06 -11.51 11.05
CA ALA A 100 2.04 -12.55 11.29
C ALA A 100 1.94 -13.04 12.73
N ARG A 101 2.17 -14.33 12.93
CA ARG A 101 2.24 -14.95 14.25
C ARG A 101 3.63 -14.74 14.84
N MET A 102 3.70 -14.33 16.10
CA MET A 102 4.94 -14.31 16.86
C MET A 102 5.38 -15.75 17.14
N GLU A 103 6.59 -16.09 16.71
CA GLU A 103 7.30 -17.22 17.30
C GLU A 103 7.55 -16.82 18.76
N VAL A 104 7.07 -17.61 19.71
CA VAL A 104 7.11 -17.24 21.13
C VAL A 104 8.56 -17.06 21.58
N GLY A 105 8.92 -15.81 21.89
CA GLY A 105 9.87 -15.54 22.96
C GLY A 105 9.19 -15.95 24.25
N GLY A 106 9.65 -17.07 24.80
CA GLY A 106 9.18 -17.60 26.07
C GLY A 106 9.31 -16.58 27.19
N ASP A 107 8.42 -16.76 28.16
CA ASP A 107 8.27 -16.10 29.45
C ASP A 107 9.53 -15.43 30.04
N GLY A 108 9.31 -14.21 30.52
CA GLY A 108 10.06 -13.58 31.60
C GLY A 108 9.08 -12.72 32.40
#